data_AF-R6Q4G0-F1
#
_entry.id   AF-R6Q4G0-F1
#
_cell.length_a   1.000
_cell.length_b   1.000
_cell.length_c   1.000
_cell.angle_alpha   90.00
_cell.angle_beta   90.00
_cell.angle_gamma   90.00
#
_symmetry.space_group_name_H-M   'P 1'
#
loop_
_entity.id
_entity.type
_entity.pdbx_description
1 polymer ?
#
loop_
_entity_poly.entity_id
_entity_poly.type
_entity_poly.pdbx_seq_one_letter_code
_entity_poly.pdbx_strand_id
1 'polypeptide(L)'
;MEPILSAPCTPAQRQRDVLLGALVGLARSTVNEPKTEDTDHVLAAGLRQAANADAAEEALARMTRIVETEKHRVAPNCATCTMRCGNTDNYDLARLWTAPENIRALKLRMLRCVFQLAQGRPDAAAQEVIDQDLFVLAEDWDETLLLPVVQRAETLCGR
;
A
#
# COMPACT_ATOMS: atom_id res chain seq x y z
N MET A 1 -6.44 20.06 -10.81
CA MET A 1 -6.29 19.06 -9.75
C MET A 1 -5.69 17.83 -10.41
N GLU A 2 -4.40 17.58 -10.19
CA GLU A 2 -3.73 16.41 -10.78
C GLU A 2 -4.34 15.14 -10.20
N PRO A 3 -4.55 14.08 -11.00
CA PRO A 3 -5.03 12.81 -10.47
C PRO A 3 -4.02 12.28 -9.44
N ILE A 4 -4.52 11.90 -8.26
CA ILE A 4 -3.67 11.48 -7.14
C ILE A 4 -2.86 10.21 -7.41
N LEU A 5 -3.33 9.39 -8.36
CA LEU A 5 -2.71 8.17 -8.84
C LEU A 5 -2.22 8.35 -10.27
N SER A 6 -1.17 9.16 -10.42
CA SER A 6 -0.41 9.32 -11.66
C SER A 6 1.07 9.15 -11.40
N ALA A 7 1.84 8.84 -12.45
CA ALA A 7 3.30 8.82 -12.35
C ALA A 7 3.82 10.15 -11.76
N PRO A 8 4.80 10.10 -10.85
CA PRO A 8 5.13 11.25 -10.03
C PRO A 8 5.93 12.31 -10.80
N CYS A 9 5.43 13.54 -10.83
CA CYS A 9 6.10 14.70 -11.43
C CYS A 9 6.62 15.67 -10.36
N THR A 10 5.98 15.72 -9.20
CA THR A 10 6.33 16.61 -8.08
C THR A 10 7.06 15.88 -6.95
N PRO A 11 7.82 16.61 -6.10
CA PRO A 11 8.41 16.03 -4.89
C PRO A 11 7.39 15.34 -3.97
N ALA A 12 6.23 15.95 -3.75
CA ALA A 12 5.15 15.37 -2.94
C ALA A 12 4.61 14.07 -3.55
N GLN A 13 4.43 13.99 -4.88
CA GLN A 13 4.03 12.74 -5.55
C GLN A 13 5.10 11.65 -5.39
N ARG A 14 6.39 11.98 -5.53
CA ARG A 14 7.47 11.02 -5.28
C ARG A 14 7.47 10.52 -3.83
N GLN A 15 7.23 11.40 -2.87
CA GLN A 15 7.15 11.00 -1.46
C GLN A 15 5.90 10.17 -1.15
N ARG A 16 4.79 10.39 -1.87
CA ARG A 16 3.58 9.56 -1.80
C ARG A 16 3.88 8.14 -2.29
N ASP A 17 4.62 7.99 -3.38
CA ASP A 17 5.06 6.69 -3.86
C ASP A 17 5.94 5.95 -2.84
N VAL A 18 6.84 6.67 -2.16
CA VAL A 18 7.64 6.10 -1.06
C VAL A 18 6.74 5.63 0.09
N LEU A 19 5.74 6.41 0.47
CA LEU A 19 4.78 6.02 1.51
C LEU A 19 3.98 4.77 1.09
N LEU A 20 3.50 4.70 -0.15
CA LEU A 20 2.82 3.51 -0.68
C LEU A 20 3.73 2.28 -0.66
N GLY A 21 4.99 2.44 -1.06
CA GLY A 21 5.98 1.37 -1.00
C GLY A 21 6.20 0.84 0.41
N ALA A 22 6.26 1.73 1.40
CA ALA A 22 6.36 1.37 2.81
C ALA A 22 5.12 0.65 3.35
N LEU A 23 3.91 1.10 2.94
CA LEU A 23 2.65 0.46 3.33
C LEU A 23 2.56 -0.98 2.78
N VAL A 24 3.00 -1.20 1.54
CA VAL A 24 3.09 -2.55 0.98
C VAL A 24 4.11 -3.38 1.76
N GLY A 25 5.28 -2.84 2.10
CA GLY A 25 6.28 -3.54 2.91
C GLY A 25 5.75 -3.92 4.31
N LEU A 26 4.96 -3.04 4.93
CA LEU A 26 4.29 -3.32 6.20
C LEU A 26 3.28 -4.47 6.02
N ALA A 27 2.37 -4.38 5.05
CA ALA A 27 1.39 -5.43 4.80
C ALA A 27 2.04 -6.80 4.53
N ARG A 28 3.12 -6.85 3.74
CA ARG A 28 3.85 -8.10 3.46
C ARG A 28 4.52 -8.69 4.70
N SER A 29 5.02 -7.86 5.61
CA SER A 29 5.58 -8.32 6.89
C SER A 29 4.55 -9.11 7.71
N THR A 30 3.27 -8.71 7.64
CA THR A 30 2.18 -9.35 8.40
C THR A 30 1.75 -10.72 7.86
N VAL A 31 2.28 -11.16 6.71
CA VAL A 31 2.01 -12.49 6.16
C VAL A 31 2.71 -13.58 6.97
N ASN A 32 3.93 -13.29 7.45
CA ASN A 32 4.75 -14.25 8.19
C ASN A 32 4.80 -13.94 9.69
N GLU A 33 4.56 -12.68 10.07
CA GLU A 33 4.60 -12.21 11.46
C GLU A 33 3.22 -11.73 11.90
N PRO A 34 2.82 -11.95 13.16
CA PRO A 34 1.56 -11.45 13.66
C PRO A 34 1.53 -9.92 13.66
N LYS A 35 0.37 -9.35 13.30
CA LYS A 35 0.09 -7.92 13.46
C LYS A 35 0.19 -7.51 14.94
N THR A 36 0.57 -6.26 15.18
CA THR A 36 0.35 -5.61 16.47
C THR A 36 -1.08 -5.05 16.55
N GLU A 37 -1.48 -4.61 17.73
CA GLU A 37 -2.74 -3.90 17.94
C GLU A 37 -2.87 -2.59 17.13
N ASP A 38 -1.75 -2.00 16.70
CA ASP A 38 -1.71 -0.72 15.99
C ASP A 38 -1.62 -0.87 14.47
N THR A 39 -1.26 -2.06 13.97
CA THR A 39 -0.89 -2.26 12.56
C THR A 39 -2.00 -1.83 11.59
N ASP A 40 -3.25 -2.23 11.84
CA ASP A 40 -4.40 -1.88 11.00
C ASP A 40 -4.68 -0.38 11.02
N HIS A 41 -4.52 0.25 12.19
CA HIS A 41 -4.68 1.69 12.34
C HIS A 41 -3.62 2.46 11.54
N VAL A 42 -2.36 2.02 11.61
CA VAL A 42 -1.24 2.60 10.86
C VAL A 42 -1.42 2.44 9.36
N LEU A 43 -1.84 1.25 8.89
CA LEU A 43 -2.17 1.02 7.48
C LEU A 43 -3.26 1.98 7.01
N ALA A 44 -4.39 2.04 7.71
CA ALA A 44 -5.50 2.90 7.35
C ALA A 44 -5.11 4.41 7.39
N ALA A 45 -4.35 4.85 8.39
CA ALA A 45 -3.88 6.22 8.49
C ALA A 45 -2.90 6.58 7.36
N GLY A 46 -1.97 5.68 7.03
CA GLY A 46 -1.03 5.87 5.93
C GLY A 46 -1.73 5.95 4.58
N LEU A 47 -2.72 5.08 4.34
CA LEU A 47 -3.53 5.10 3.13
C LEU A 47 -4.36 6.39 3.02
N ARG A 48 -4.97 6.87 4.10
CA ARG A 48 -5.66 8.17 4.12
C ARG A 48 -4.72 9.32 3.79
N GLN A 49 -3.50 9.30 4.32
CA GLN A 49 -2.50 10.32 4.05
C GLN A 49 -2.02 10.27 2.59
N ALA A 50 -1.81 9.07 2.04
CA ALA A 50 -1.49 8.89 0.63
C ALA A 50 -2.65 9.34 -0.27
N ALA A 51 -3.90 9.14 0.16
CA ALA A 51 -5.11 9.55 -0.55
C ALA A 51 -5.44 11.06 -0.43
N ASN A 52 -4.69 11.82 0.37
CA ASN A 52 -4.85 13.28 0.45
C ASN A 52 -4.01 13.95 -0.65
N ALA A 53 -4.69 14.52 -1.66
CA ALA A 53 -4.03 15.17 -2.81
C ALA A 53 -3.18 16.38 -2.39
N ASP A 54 -3.61 17.10 -1.35
CA ASP A 54 -2.98 18.32 -0.84
C ASP A 54 -1.94 18.04 0.26
N ALA A 55 -1.62 16.76 0.51
CA ALA A 55 -0.62 16.41 1.51
C ALA A 55 0.76 16.96 1.13
N ALA A 56 1.30 17.79 2.03
CA ALA A 56 2.68 18.28 1.92
C ALA A 56 3.69 17.12 1.99
N GLU A 57 4.82 17.28 1.30
CA GLU A 57 5.91 16.30 1.26
C GLU A 57 6.36 15.90 2.67
N GLU A 58 6.53 16.85 3.58
CA GLU A 58 6.96 16.58 4.95
C GLU A 58 5.94 15.76 5.74
N ALA A 59 4.65 15.94 5.45
CA ALA A 59 3.59 15.19 6.10
C ALA A 59 3.55 13.74 5.60
N LEU A 60 3.80 13.51 4.30
CA LEU A 60 3.95 12.17 3.72
C LEU A 60 5.23 11.49 4.28
N ALA A 61 6.34 12.21 4.38
CA ALA A 61 7.58 11.70 4.95
C ALA A 61 7.45 11.35 6.45
N ARG A 62 6.72 12.15 7.24
CA ARG A 62 6.41 11.81 8.63
C ARG A 62 5.59 10.53 8.72
N MET A 63 4.56 10.38 7.90
CA MET A 63 3.73 9.17 7.90
C MET A 63 4.54 7.94 7.46
N THR A 64 5.46 8.10 6.49
CA THR A 64 6.37 7.03 6.05
C THR A 64 7.18 6.50 7.24
N ARG A 65 7.73 7.39 8.08
CA ARG A 65 8.48 6.97 9.27
C ARG A 65 7.62 6.21 10.28
N ILE A 66 6.36 6.59 10.46
CA ILE A 66 5.41 5.88 11.33
C ILE A 66 5.18 4.45 10.81
N VAL A 67 4.93 4.31 9.50
CA VAL A 67 4.75 2.99 8.85
C VAL A 67 6.00 2.13 9.02
N GLU A 68 7.18 2.71 8.81
CA GLU A 68 8.44 2.00 9.03
C GLU A 68 8.60 1.56 10.49
N THR A 69 8.36 2.44 11.47
CA THR A 69 8.42 2.07 12.89
C THR A 69 7.48 0.92 13.21
N GLU A 70 6.25 0.93 12.68
CA GLU A 70 5.30 -0.16 12.87
C GLU A 70 5.78 -1.46 12.22
N LYS A 71 6.35 -1.38 11.01
CA LYS A 71 6.94 -2.55 10.34
C LYS A 71 8.07 -3.18 11.17
N HIS A 72 8.88 -2.36 11.83
CA HIS A 72 9.93 -2.84 12.75
C HIS A 72 9.34 -3.49 14.01
N ARG A 73 8.15 -3.08 14.48
CA ARG A 73 7.46 -3.74 15.60
C ARG A 73 6.86 -5.09 15.19
N VAL A 74 6.32 -5.18 13.98
CA VAL A 74 5.77 -6.42 13.41
C VAL A 74 6.89 -7.43 13.16
N ALA A 75 8.00 -7.01 12.54
CA ALA A 75 9.09 -7.90 12.14
C ALA A 75 10.45 -7.44 12.71
N PRO A 76 10.64 -7.45 14.05
CA PRO A 76 11.84 -6.90 14.68
C PRO A 76 13.11 -7.68 14.32
N ASN A 77 12.97 -9.00 14.10
CA ASN A 77 14.08 -9.86 13.71
C ASN A 77 14.53 -9.61 12.25
N CYS A 78 13.63 -9.15 11.39
CA CYS A 78 13.97 -8.81 10.00
C CYS A 78 14.79 -7.51 9.91
N ALA A 79 14.66 -6.59 10.86
CA ALA A 79 15.39 -5.32 10.87
C ALA A 79 16.91 -5.48 11.06
N THR A 80 17.34 -6.52 11.77
CA THR A 80 18.76 -6.85 12.01
C THR A 80 19.25 -8.03 11.17
N CYS A 81 18.35 -8.63 10.39
CA CYS A 81 18.66 -9.79 9.58
C CYS A 81 19.67 -9.42 8.48
N THR A 82 20.79 -10.13 8.45
CA THR A 82 21.81 -9.98 7.41
C THR A 82 21.46 -10.76 6.14
N MET A 83 20.50 -11.69 6.23
CA MET A 83 19.98 -12.46 5.09
C MET A 83 18.81 -11.70 4.45
N ARG A 84 19.05 -11.08 3.30
CA ARG A 84 18.03 -10.35 2.54
C ARG A 84 17.09 -11.31 1.83
N CYS A 85 16.00 -11.68 2.49
CA CYS A 85 14.94 -12.52 1.91
C CYS A 85 13.85 -11.72 1.17
N GLY A 86 13.80 -10.39 1.33
CA GLY A 86 12.83 -9.52 0.64
C GLY A 86 11.41 -9.51 1.23
N ASN A 87 11.16 -10.26 2.30
CA ASN A 87 9.82 -10.37 2.91
C ASN A 87 9.31 -9.07 3.55
N THR A 88 10.23 -8.18 3.96
CA THR A 88 9.92 -6.90 4.62
C THR A 88 10.39 -5.69 3.81
N ASP A 89 10.82 -5.92 2.56
CA ASP A 89 11.25 -4.88 1.65
C ASP A 89 10.06 -4.01 1.23
N ASN A 90 10.31 -2.72 1.10
CA ASN A 90 9.32 -1.80 0.54
C ASN A 90 9.14 -2.07 -0.95
N TYR A 91 7.92 -1.89 -1.43
CA TYR A 91 7.65 -2.01 -2.85
C TYR A 91 8.17 -0.78 -3.61
N ASP A 92 8.93 -1.01 -4.68
CA ASP A 92 9.36 0.04 -5.60
C ASP A 92 8.22 0.40 -6.57
N LEU A 93 7.58 1.55 -6.32
CA LEU A 93 6.47 2.04 -7.15
C LEU A 93 6.89 2.37 -8.58
N ALA A 94 8.18 2.53 -8.89
CA ALA A 94 8.63 2.65 -10.28
C ALA A 94 8.22 1.42 -11.11
N ARG A 95 8.14 0.23 -10.50
CA ARG A 95 7.63 -1.00 -11.14
C ARG A 95 6.17 -0.88 -11.54
N LEU A 96 5.33 -0.22 -10.75
CA LEU A 96 3.94 0.07 -11.11
C LEU A 96 3.86 0.99 -12.33
N TRP A 97 4.65 2.07 -12.33
CA TRP A 97 4.59 3.07 -13.40
C TRP A 97 5.13 2.56 -14.73
N THR A 98 6.10 1.65 -14.69
CA THR A 98 6.72 1.01 -15.87
C THR A 98 6.05 -0.28 -16.33
N ALA A 99 5.06 -0.78 -15.57
CA ALA A 99 4.30 -1.97 -15.93
C ALA A 99 3.51 -1.79 -17.25
N PRO A 100 3.18 -2.89 -17.96
CA PRO A 100 2.27 -2.87 -19.10
C PRO A 100 0.96 -2.15 -18.78
N GLU A 101 0.40 -1.44 -19.75
CA GLU A 101 -0.75 -0.54 -19.52
C GLU A 101 -1.95 -1.24 -18.90
N ASN A 102 -2.29 -2.46 -19.37
CA ASN A 102 -3.39 -3.26 -18.83
C ASN A 102 -3.15 -3.65 -17.36
N ILE A 103 -1.94 -4.09 -17.01
CA ILE A 103 -1.55 -4.44 -15.63
C ILE A 103 -1.57 -3.21 -14.73
N ARG A 104 -0.99 -2.09 -15.20
CA ARG A 104 -0.97 -0.81 -14.49
C ARG A 104 -2.39 -0.33 -14.23
N ALA A 105 -3.28 -0.38 -15.23
CA ALA A 105 -4.67 0.04 -15.07
C ALA A 105 -5.41 -0.77 -13.98
N LEU A 106 -5.20 -2.09 -13.92
CA LEU A 106 -5.78 -2.95 -12.88
C LEU A 106 -5.24 -2.61 -11.48
N LYS A 107 -3.92 -2.50 -11.33
CA LYS A 107 -3.29 -2.12 -10.06
C LYS A 107 -3.72 -0.73 -9.57
N LEU A 108 -3.92 0.23 -10.48
CA LEU A 108 -4.43 1.56 -10.13
C LEU A 108 -5.92 1.53 -9.72
N ARG A 109 -6.75 0.68 -10.34
CA ARG A 109 -8.14 0.47 -9.89
C ARG A 109 -8.19 -0.12 -8.48
N MET A 110 -7.33 -1.10 -8.20
CA MET A 110 -7.17 -1.68 -6.87
C MET A 110 -6.76 -0.62 -5.83
N LEU A 111 -5.74 0.20 -6.13
CA LEU A 111 -5.30 1.29 -5.25
C LEU A 111 -6.41 2.31 -4.96
N ARG A 112 -7.26 2.63 -5.94
CA ARG A 112 -8.43 3.50 -5.72
C ARG A 112 -9.39 2.89 -4.70
N CYS A 113 -9.65 1.59 -4.80
CA CYS A 113 -10.50 0.86 -3.88
C CYS A 113 -9.92 0.88 -2.45
N VAL A 114 -8.64 0.53 -2.31
CA VAL A 114 -7.93 0.55 -1.02
C VAL A 114 -7.96 1.95 -0.38
N PHE A 115 -7.80 3.02 -1.17
CA PHE A 115 -7.94 4.39 -0.67
C PHE A 115 -9.35 4.72 -0.19
N GLN A 116 -10.38 4.25 -0.89
CA GLN A 116 -11.77 4.47 -0.49
C GLN A 116 -12.10 3.73 0.81
N LEU A 117 -11.70 2.45 0.93
CA LEU A 117 -11.90 1.65 2.13
C LEU A 117 -11.21 2.28 3.36
N ALA A 118 -9.98 2.77 3.18
CA ALA A 118 -9.22 3.38 4.27
C ALA A 118 -9.76 4.75 4.74
N GLN A 119 -10.49 5.47 3.88
CA GLN A 119 -11.14 6.74 4.26
C GLN A 119 -12.31 6.54 5.24
N GLY A 120 -12.94 5.36 5.24
CA GLY A 120 -13.95 4.98 6.22
C GLY A 120 -13.35 4.53 7.57
N ARG A 121 -14.21 3.88 8.37
CA ARG A 121 -13.75 3.01 9.47
C ARG A 121 -13.80 1.57 8.95
N PRO A 122 -12.67 1.02 8.46
CA PRO A 122 -12.68 -0.31 7.89
C PRO A 122 -13.13 -1.33 8.94
N ASP A 123 -14.13 -2.14 8.58
CA ASP A 123 -14.46 -3.34 9.33
C ASP A 123 -13.48 -4.47 8.99
N ALA A 124 -13.66 -5.66 9.58
CA ALA A 124 -12.76 -6.78 9.36
C ALA A 124 -12.68 -7.21 7.88
N ALA A 125 -13.79 -7.12 7.13
CA ALA A 125 -13.82 -7.50 5.72
C ALA A 125 -13.10 -6.47 4.84
N ALA A 126 -13.26 -5.18 5.13
CA ALA A 126 -12.53 -4.11 4.47
C ALA A 126 -11.03 -4.19 4.78
N GLN A 127 -10.66 -4.51 6.03
CA GLN A 127 -9.25 -4.66 6.42
C GLN A 127 -8.59 -5.84 5.69
N GLU A 128 -9.27 -6.98 5.58
CA GLU A 128 -8.76 -8.14 4.84
C GLU A 128 -8.46 -7.80 3.37
N VAL A 129 -9.35 -7.03 2.72
CA VAL A 129 -9.11 -6.57 1.34
C VAL A 129 -7.96 -5.58 1.27
N ILE A 130 -7.85 -4.64 2.22
CA ILE A 130 -6.72 -3.71 2.26
C ILE A 130 -5.39 -4.47 2.34
N ASP A 131 -5.28 -5.46 3.23
CA ASP A 131 -4.06 -6.24 3.40
C ASP A 131 -3.73 -7.06 2.14
N GLN A 132 -4.73 -7.75 1.60
CA GLN A 132 -4.57 -8.59 0.41
C GLN A 132 -4.19 -7.75 -0.82
N ASP A 133 -4.88 -6.63 -1.06
CA ASP A 133 -4.63 -5.78 -2.22
C ASP A 133 -3.23 -5.13 -2.13
N LEU A 134 -2.80 -4.70 -0.94
CA LEU A 134 -1.45 -4.19 -0.74
C LEU A 134 -0.39 -5.25 -1.00
N PHE A 135 -0.64 -6.50 -0.59
CA PHE A 135 0.23 -7.63 -0.92
C PHE A 135 0.30 -7.85 -2.44
N VAL A 136 -0.86 -8.00 -3.09
CA VAL A 136 -0.99 -8.24 -4.55
C VAL A 136 -0.37 -7.12 -5.37
N LEU A 137 -0.35 -5.89 -4.88
CA LEU A 137 0.26 -4.76 -5.57
C LEU A 137 1.76 -4.99 -5.87
N ALA A 138 2.48 -5.68 -4.98
CA ALA A 138 3.88 -6.01 -5.15
C ALA A 138 4.15 -7.22 -6.06
N GLU A 139 3.13 -8.05 -6.30
CA GLU A 139 3.29 -9.31 -7.02
C GLU A 139 3.29 -9.09 -8.54
N ASP A 140 4.06 -9.91 -9.26
CA ASP A 140 4.16 -9.90 -10.73
C ASP A 140 3.05 -10.73 -11.37
N TRP A 141 1.81 -10.48 -10.95
CA TRP A 141 0.63 -11.19 -11.43
C TRP A 141 0.16 -10.66 -12.78
N ASP A 142 -0.34 -11.56 -13.62
CA ASP A 142 -0.97 -11.20 -14.88
C ASP A 142 -2.44 -10.78 -14.70
N GLU A 143 -3.08 -10.39 -15.80
CA GLU A 143 -4.47 -9.94 -15.83
C GLU A 143 -5.46 -10.99 -15.31
N THR A 144 -5.20 -12.29 -15.56
CA THR A 144 -6.12 -13.36 -15.14
C THR A 144 -6.15 -13.52 -13.62
N LEU A 145 -5.02 -13.26 -12.96
CA LEU A 145 -4.91 -13.29 -11.51
C LEU A 145 -5.31 -11.98 -10.85
N LEU A 146 -5.03 -10.83 -11.49
CA LEU A 146 -5.36 -9.51 -10.95
C LEU A 146 -6.86 -9.18 -11.04
N LEU A 147 -7.52 -9.56 -12.14
CA LEU A 147 -8.90 -9.15 -12.39
C LEU A 147 -9.89 -9.60 -11.30
N PRO A 148 -9.86 -10.85 -10.80
CA PRO A 148 -10.74 -11.28 -9.71
C PRO A 148 -10.50 -10.51 -8.41
N VAL A 149 -9.25 -10.16 -8.09
CA VAL A 149 -8.90 -9.36 -6.91
C VAL A 149 -9.49 -7.96 -7.03
N VAL A 150 -9.29 -7.31 -8.18
CA VAL A 150 -9.85 -5.98 -8.45
C VAL A 150 -11.38 -5.99 -8.35
N GLN A 151 -12.05 -6.99 -8.91
CA GLN A 151 -13.51 -7.12 -8.84
C GLN A 151 -14.02 -7.31 -7.41
N ARG A 152 -13.30 -8.09 -6.58
CA ARG A 152 -13.60 -8.24 -5.16
C ARG A 152 -13.52 -6.89 -4.43
N ALA A 153 -12.42 -6.15 -4.66
CA ALA A 153 -12.21 -4.84 -4.05
C ALA A 153 -13.28 -3.82 -4.47
N GLU A 154 -13.60 -3.75 -5.77
CA GLU A 154 -14.63 -2.86 -6.31
C GLU A 154 -16.03 -3.18 -5.76
N THR A 155 -16.35 -4.48 -5.57
CA THR A 155 -17.62 -4.90 -4.97
C THR A 155 -17.78 -4.43 -3.53
N LEU A 156 -16.67 -4.34 -2.77
CA LEU A 156 -16.66 -3.83 -1.41
C LEU A 156 -16.69 -2.29 -1.35
N CYS A 157 -16.03 -1.62 -2.30
CA CYS A 157 -16.01 -0.15 -2.38
C CYS A 157 -17.31 0.46 -2.91
N GLY A 158 -18.06 -0.30 -3.72
CA GLY A 158 -19.36 0.12 -4.25
C GLY A 158 -20.53 -0.02 -3.26
N ARG A 159 -20.28 -0.44 -2.02
CA ARG A 159 -21.27 -0.51 -0.93
C ARG A 159 -21.42 0.83 -0.24
#